data_AF-A0A1T4KJJ3-F1
#
_entry.id   AF-A0A1T4KJJ3-F1
#
_cell.length_a   1.000
_cell.length_b   1.000
_cell.length_c   1.000
_cell.angle_alpha   90.00
_cell.angle_beta   90.00
_cell.angle_gamma   90.00
#
_symmetry.space_group_name_H-M   'P 1'
#
loop_
_entity.id
_entity.type
_entity.pdbx_description
1 polymer ?
#
loop_
_entity_poly.entity_id
_entity_poly.type
_entity_poly.pdbx_seq_one_letter_code
_entity_poly.pdbx_strand_id
1 'polypeptide(L)'
;MRPRTKIQRRVCELAMGLPEVTDAQKEWAYSRLIDHVAYRRKKEIACLECGYVWSREKGDERRKTCKCPNCSKKLNICDTRKAKLHQEVYYAIVDVVGEFQLIRYVYLGTNHRWGESARVTTWEICQHWVLDSSKYIVYGRRRTLGLYSPFWSGEMEIRPSGRDLYRSPFLIFADGVYPKYRIHEQFEKYHLHLGFGEVSPLRLFVEVPNDNRAESLLKMKQYDALRYYFHSYYNVNKYWRSICICNRNNYTIHDTSMWVDYLDALQGLGKDVYNAKYICPKDLKKEHDKYVDLYQKKRQKDFEQARLGRERRELAKEEATYKKGFKNHISKFDGLKITGAGLTIEPLKSIEEFKQEGDAMHHCVYKSRYFRFDDRLILSAKKDGQRIETIEFSLKSLQVVQSRGVCNSNTEYHDAIIRLVNNNARKIQELAEVK
;
A
#
# COMPACT_ATOMS: atom_id res chain seq x y z
N MET A 1 -20.13 5.53 32.07
CA MET A 1 -19.74 6.80 32.72
C MET A 1 -20.98 7.50 33.24
N ARG A 2 -20.86 8.30 34.31
CA ARG A 2 -22.01 9.12 34.79
C ARG A 2 -22.36 10.21 33.76
N PRO A 3 -23.66 10.46 33.49
CA PRO A 3 -24.09 11.48 32.54
C PRO A 3 -23.73 12.89 33.05
N ARG A 4 -22.92 13.63 32.29
CA ARG A 4 -22.42 14.96 32.68
C ARG A 4 -23.24 16.09 32.04
N THR A 5 -23.62 15.91 30.78
CA THR A 5 -24.33 16.93 29.99
C THR A 5 -25.85 16.76 30.07
N LYS A 6 -26.60 17.82 29.76
CA LYS A 6 -28.08 17.78 29.69
C LYS A 6 -28.57 16.68 28.73
N ILE A 7 -27.95 16.59 27.54
CA ILE A 7 -28.31 15.60 26.53
C ILE A 7 -28.03 14.16 27.00
N GLN A 8 -26.93 13.91 27.73
CA GLN A 8 -26.64 12.58 28.27
C GLN A 8 -27.65 12.17 29.35
N ARG A 9 -28.08 13.11 30.19
CA ARG A 9 -29.12 12.84 31.21
C ARG A 9 -30.46 12.52 30.55
N ARG A 10 -30.82 13.28 29.50
CA ARG A 10 -32.03 13.04 28.70
C ARG A 10 -32.01 11.66 28.03
N VAL A 11 -30.88 11.26 27.47
CA VAL A 11 -30.69 9.92 26.90
C VAL A 11 -30.86 8.83 27.97
N CYS A 12 -30.26 8.99 29.16
CA CYS A 12 -30.46 8.02 30.25
C CYS A 12 -31.94 7.90 30.66
N GLU A 13 -32.65 9.02 30.79
CA GLU A 13 -34.08 9.05 31.12
C GLU A 13 -34.91 8.28 30.09
N LEU A 14 -34.74 8.60 28.80
CA LEU A 14 -35.46 7.93 27.72
C LEU A 14 -35.08 6.44 27.61
N ALA A 15 -33.81 6.10 27.77
CA ALA A 15 -33.32 4.73 27.69
C ALA A 15 -33.91 3.82 28.79
N MET A 16 -34.11 4.35 30.00
CA MET A 16 -34.77 3.61 31.10
C MET A 16 -36.25 3.33 30.83
N GLY A 17 -36.92 4.17 30.04
CA GLY A 17 -38.32 4.00 29.64
C GLY A 17 -38.52 3.16 28.37
N LEU A 18 -37.46 2.68 27.72
CA LEU A 18 -37.58 1.89 26.50
C LEU A 18 -38.13 0.49 26.81
N PRO A 19 -39.03 -0.03 25.95
CA PRO A 19 -39.45 -1.42 26.06
C PRO A 19 -38.28 -2.35 25.74
N GLU A 20 -38.28 -3.51 26.39
CA GLU A 20 -37.37 -4.60 26.03
C GLU A 20 -37.52 -4.99 24.56
N VAL A 21 -36.49 -5.63 24.02
CA VAL A 21 -36.54 -6.18 22.66
C VAL A 21 -37.65 -7.23 22.60
N THR A 22 -38.60 -7.03 21.70
CA THR A 22 -39.81 -7.86 21.58
C THR A 22 -39.46 -9.25 21.02
N ASP A 23 -40.28 -10.25 21.33
CA ASP A 23 -40.07 -11.60 20.81
C ASP A 23 -40.21 -11.67 19.28
N ALA A 24 -41.04 -10.81 18.69
CA ALA A 24 -41.13 -10.68 17.23
C ALA A 24 -39.80 -10.21 16.61
N GLN A 25 -39.08 -9.29 17.26
CA GLN A 25 -37.77 -8.84 16.81
C GLN A 25 -36.71 -9.94 16.97
N LYS A 26 -36.74 -10.68 18.09
CA LYS A 26 -35.83 -11.81 18.34
C LYS A 26 -36.04 -12.94 17.32
N GLU A 27 -37.29 -13.33 17.09
CA GLU A 27 -37.65 -14.40 16.15
C GLU A 27 -37.32 -14.04 14.71
N TRP A 28 -37.55 -12.78 14.31
CA TRP A 28 -37.12 -12.30 13.01
C TRP A 28 -35.60 -12.45 12.82
N ALA A 29 -34.81 -12.04 13.81
CA ALA A 29 -33.36 -12.15 13.73
C ALA A 29 -32.91 -13.62 13.68
N TYR A 30 -33.47 -14.47 14.54
CA TYR A 30 -33.18 -15.91 14.56
C TYR A 30 -33.54 -16.61 13.25
N SER A 31 -34.71 -16.33 12.69
CA SER A 31 -35.17 -16.98 11.45
C SER A 31 -34.44 -16.49 10.19
N ARG A 32 -33.95 -15.25 10.19
CA ARG A 32 -33.41 -14.62 8.98
C ARG A 32 -31.88 -14.56 8.93
N LEU A 33 -31.22 -14.42 10.08
CA LEU A 33 -29.78 -14.14 10.15
C LEU A 33 -28.96 -15.35 10.59
N ILE A 34 -29.59 -16.38 11.18
CA ILE A 34 -28.92 -17.61 11.60
C ILE A 34 -29.07 -18.67 10.51
N ASP A 35 -27.99 -19.38 10.21
CA ASP A 35 -28.06 -20.52 9.30
C ASP A 35 -28.74 -21.70 9.98
N HIS A 36 -29.88 -22.11 9.43
CA HIS A 36 -30.59 -23.32 9.87
C HIS A 36 -30.02 -24.54 9.14
N VAL A 37 -29.22 -25.35 9.84
CA VAL A 37 -28.46 -26.45 9.23
C VAL A 37 -28.80 -27.83 9.80
N ALA A 38 -28.55 -28.85 9.00
CA ALA A 38 -28.54 -30.24 9.40
C ALA A 38 -27.13 -30.81 9.20
N TYR A 39 -26.58 -31.44 10.23
CA TYR A 39 -25.29 -32.10 10.11
C TYR A 39 -25.49 -33.53 9.60
N ARG A 40 -24.85 -33.84 8.47
CA ARG A 40 -24.87 -35.17 7.87
C ARG A 40 -23.54 -35.89 8.13
N ARG A 41 -23.65 -37.09 8.68
CA ARG A 41 -22.54 -38.05 8.88
C ARG A 41 -22.72 -39.25 7.96
N LYS A 42 -21.87 -40.27 8.09
CA LYS A 42 -21.93 -41.47 7.24
C LYS A 42 -23.28 -42.20 7.29
N LYS A 43 -23.94 -42.29 8.45
CA LYS A 43 -25.17 -43.06 8.63
C LYS A 43 -26.39 -42.23 9.03
N GLU A 44 -26.17 -41.04 9.57
CA GLU A 44 -27.21 -40.27 10.26
C GLU A 44 -27.18 -38.80 9.85
N ILE A 45 -28.31 -38.15 10.03
CA ILE A 45 -28.49 -36.70 9.89
C ILE A 45 -29.08 -36.17 11.21
N ALA A 46 -28.53 -35.08 11.71
CA ALA A 46 -29.04 -34.39 12.89
C ALA A 46 -29.54 -32.99 12.53
N CYS A 47 -30.75 -32.67 12.95
CA CYS A 47 -31.31 -31.33 12.90
C CYS A 47 -30.69 -30.50 14.01
N LEU A 48 -29.99 -29.41 13.68
CA LEU A 48 -29.37 -28.54 14.68
C LEU A 48 -30.36 -27.57 15.34
N GLU A 49 -31.61 -27.53 14.89
CA GLU A 49 -32.67 -26.70 15.51
C GLU A 49 -33.31 -27.41 16.69
N CYS A 50 -33.83 -28.63 16.48
CA CYS A 50 -34.58 -29.39 17.49
C CYS A 50 -33.82 -30.61 18.04
N GLY A 51 -32.59 -30.85 17.59
CA GLY A 51 -31.76 -31.97 18.04
C GLY A 51 -32.15 -33.34 17.48
N TYR A 52 -33.25 -33.46 16.73
CA TYR A 52 -33.70 -34.76 16.22
C TYR A 52 -32.67 -35.39 15.27
N VAL A 53 -32.39 -36.69 15.48
CA VAL A 53 -31.43 -37.48 14.69
C VAL A 53 -32.16 -38.60 13.99
N TRP A 54 -31.90 -38.79 12.70
CA TRP A 54 -32.50 -39.86 11.90
C TRP A 54 -31.48 -40.52 10.97
N SER A 55 -31.80 -41.74 10.54
CA SER A 55 -30.98 -42.51 9.60
C SER A 55 -31.06 -41.92 8.20
N ARG A 56 -29.97 -42.04 7.44
CA ARG A 56 -29.92 -41.63 6.04
C ARG A 56 -30.72 -42.57 5.15
N GLU A 57 -31.37 -42.00 4.14
CA GLU A 57 -32.04 -42.75 3.09
C GLU A 57 -31.15 -42.85 1.83
N LYS A 58 -31.45 -43.82 0.95
CA LYS A 58 -30.79 -43.92 -0.36
C LYS A 58 -31.08 -42.65 -1.17
N GLY A 59 -30.04 -41.94 -1.60
CA GLY A 59 -30.15 -40.66 -2.32
C GLY A 59 -29.76 -39.43 -1.51
N ASP A 60 -29.60 -39.56 -0.19
CA ASP A 60 -29.15 -38.47 0.69
C ASP A 60 -27.66 -38.13 0.54
N GLU A 61 -26.93 -38.65 -0.44
CA GLU A 61 -25.51 -38.35 -0.64
C GLU A 61 -25.29 -37.00 -1.33
N ARG A 62 -26.17 -36.65 -2.27
CA ARG A 62 -26.03 -35.42 -3.09
C ARG A 62 -26.99 -34.30 -2.67
N ARG A 63 -27.88 -34.58 -1.72
CA ARG A 63 -28.90 -33.63 -1.26
C ARG A 63 -28.23 -32.45 -0.53
N LYS A 64 -28.58 -31.22 -0.90
CA LYS A 64 -28.06 -29.99 -0.26
C LYS A 64 -29.00 -29.41 0.80
N THR A 65 -30.28 -29.78 0.79
CA THR A 65 -31.28 -29.28 1.76
C THR A 65 -32.26 -30.38 2.15
N CYS A 66 -32.72 -30.41 3.40
CA CYS A 66 -33.76 -31.33 3.87
C CYS A 66 -34.84 -30.60 4.67
N LYS A 67 -35.96 -31.27 4.93
CA LYS A 67 -36.90 -30.87 5.98
C LYS A 67 -36.69 -31.80 7.17
N CYS A 68 -36.61 -31.24 8.37
CA CYS A 68 -36.51 -32.07 9.57
C CYS A 68 -37.80 -32.89 9.76
N PRO A 69 -37.73 -34.20 9.97
CA PRO A 69 -38.92 -35.02 10.21
C PRO A 69 -39.70 -34.64 11.48
N ASN A 70 -39.02 -34.06 12.48
CA ASN A 70 -39.62 -33.69 13.76
C ASN A 70 -40.17 -32.25 13.77
N CYS A 71 -39.32 -31.26 13.48
CA CYS A 71 -39.75 -29.84 13.54
C CYS A 71 -40.20 -29.25 12.20
N SER A 72 -40.19 -30.03 11.11
CA SER A 72 -40.56 -29.61 9.74
C SER A 72 -39.78 -28.43 9.14
N LYS A 73 -38.79 -27.87 9.86
CA LYS A 73 -37.97 -26.75 9.39
C LYS A 73 -37.13 -27.17 8.19
N LYS A 74 -36.99 -26.27 7.21
CA LYS A 74 -36.10 -26.44 6.06
C LYS A 74 -34.67 -26.14 6.49
N LEU A 75 -33.75 -27.06 6.22
CA LEU A 75 -32.37 -27.02 6.68
C LEU A 75 -31.39 -27.18 5.51
N ASN A 76 -30.28 -26.47 5.57
CA ASN A 76 -29.13 -26.70 4.69
C ASN A 76 -28.29 -27.85 5.24
N ILE A 77 -27.96 -28.83 4.39
CA ILE A 77 -27.18 -29.99 4.82
C ILE A 77 -25.69 -29.66 4.76
N CYS A 78 -24.99 -29.88 5.86
CA CYS A 78 -23.54 -29.75 5.96
C CYS A 78 -22.92 -31.13 6.26
N ASP A 79 -22.07 -31.61 5.37
CA ASP A 79 -21.28 -32.82 5.59
C ASP A 79 -20.16 -32.54 6.59
N THR A 80 -20.26 -33.07 7.80
CA THR A 80 -19.27 -32.80 8.85
C THR A 80 -19.28 -33.84 9.95
N ARG A 81 -18.11 -34.03 10.58
CA ARG A 81 -17.98 -34.80 11.83
C ARG A 81 -18.11 -33.92 13.07
N LYS A 82 -18.14 -32.59 12.93
CA LYS A 82 -18.33 -31.67 14.05
C LYS A 82 -19.66 -31.99 14.75
N ALA A 83 -19.68 -31.83 16.07
CA ALA A 83 -20.86 -32.04 16.89
C ALA A 83 -21.48 -30.73 17.37
N LYS A 84 -20.78 -29.60 17.22
CA LYS A 84 -21.19 -28.28 17.69
C LYS A 84 -21.20 -27.29 16.54
N LEU A 85 -22.12 -26.34 16.60
CA LEU A 85 -22.13 -25.14 15.78
C LEU A 85 -22.42 -23.96 16.70
N HIS A 86 -21.57 -22.96 16.64
CA HIS A 86 -21.81 -21.69 17.30
C HIS A 86 -21.94 -20.62 16.20
N GLN A 87 -22.98 -19.81 16.29
CA GLN A 87 -23.19 -18.69 15.37
C GLN A 87 -23.47 -17.44 16.19
N GLU A 88 -22.90 -16.33 15.77
CA GLU A 88 -23.06 -15.03 16.39
C GLU A 88 -23.39 -14.02 15.31
N VAL A 89 -24.45 -13.24 15.54
CA VAL A 89 -24.84 -12.14 14.66
C VAL A 89 -25.23 -10.94 15.52
N TYR A 90 -25.12 -9.76 14.93
CA TYR A 90 -25.64 -8.51 15.47
C TYR A 90 -26.75 -8.01 14.56
N TYR A 91 -27.85 -7.56 15.15
CA TYR A 91 -28.92 -6.91 14.38
C TYR A 91 -29.29 -5.57 14.98
N ALA A 92 -29.82 -4.69 14.12
CA ALA A 92 -30.21 -3.36 14.52
C ALA A 92 -31.74 -3.19 14.50
N ILE A 93 -32.25 -2.41 15.45
CA ILE A 93 -33.62 -1.90 15.47
C ILE A 93 -33.52 -0.39 15.37
N VAL A 94 -34.15 0.18 14.36
CA VAL A 94 -34.11 1.62 14.07
C VAL A 94 -35.48 2.22 14.40
N ASP A 95 -35.49 3.21 15.28
CA ASP A 95 -36.73 3.82 15.75
C ASP A 95 -36.57 5.30 16.09
N VAL A 96 -37.67 5.99 16.39
CA VAL A 96 -37.68 7.40 16.83
C VAL A 96 -38.23 7.51 18.25
N VAL A 97 -37.46 8.12 19.14
CA VAL A 97 -37.83 8.27 20.56
C VAL A 97 -37.48 9.68 21.02
N GLY A 98 -38.51 10.45 21.37
CA GLY A 98 -38.36 11.88 21.64
C GLY A 98 -37.80 12.60 20.42
N GLU A 99 -36.76 13.38 20.64
CA GLU A 99 -36.02 14.13 19.64
C GLU A 99 -34.91 13.33 18.93
N PHE A 100 -34.74 12.05 19.26
CA PHE A 100 -33.63 11.25 18.76
C PHE A 100 -34.06 10.25 17.71
N GLN A 101 -33.21 10.09 16.70
CA GLN A 101 -33.13 8.84 15.96
C GLN A 101 -32.39 7.81 16.82
N LEU A 102 -33.11 6.77 17.23
CA LEU A 102 -32.60 5.66 18.03
C LEU A 102 -32.16 4.50 17.12
N ILE A 103 -31.00 3.94 17.42
CA ILE A 103 -30.49 2.70 16.82
C ILE A 103 -30.08 1.77 17.94
N ARG A 104 -30.83 0.68 18.15
CA ARG A 104 -30.52 -0.36 19.15
C ARG A 104 -29.78 -1.50 18.46
N TYR A 105 -28.66 -1.93 19.01
CA TYR A 105 -27.91 -3.09 18.56
C TYR A 105 -28.08 -4.25 19.54
N VAL A 106 -28.45 -5.39 18.99
CA VAL A 106 -28.75 -6.60 19.75
C VAL A 106 -27.84 -7.72 19.24
N TYR A 107 -27.14 -8.35 20.18
CA TYR A 107 -26.40 -9.58 19.94
C TYR A 107 -27.36 -10.77 19.96
N LEU A 108 -27.18 -11.67 19.01
CA LEU A 108 -27.85 -12.96 18.95
C LEU A 108 -26.78 -14.06 18.82
N GLY A 109 -26.62 -14.84 19.87
CA GLY A 109 -25.76 -16.01 19.92
C GLY A 109 -26.56 -17.29 19.91
N THR A 110 -26.13 -18.27 19.12
CA THR A 110 -26.75 -19.60 19.07
C THR A 110 -25.71 -20.67 19.32
N ASN A 111 -26.08 -21.65 20.13
CA ASN A 111 -25.27 -22.82 20.43
C ASN A 111 -26.07 -24.06 20.05
N HIS A 112 -25.67 -24.67 18.96
CA HIS A 112 -26.28 -25.91 18.49
C HIS A 112 -25.36 -27.08 18.80
N ARG A 113 -25.96 -28.21 19.17
CA ARG A 113 -25.23 -29.44 19.42
C ARG A 113 -25.98 -30.62 18.84
N TRP A 114 -25.23 -31.57 18.31
CA TRP A 114 -25.74 -32.84 17.82
C TRP A 114 -26.58 -33.52 18.89
N GLY A 115 -27.83 -33.84 18.57
CA GLY A 115 -28.76 -34.50 19.50
C GLY A 115 -29.45 -33.57 20.50
N GLU A 116 -29.19 -32.25 20.48
CA GLU A 116 -29.78 -31.29 21.41
C GLU A 116 -30.46 -30.14 20.65
N SER A 117 -31.52 -29.58 21.23
CA SER A 117 -32.15 -28.36 20.72
C SER A 117 -31.21 -27.16 20.80
N ALA A 118 -31.34 -26.25 19.85
CA ALA A 118 -30.56 -25.01 19.81
C ALA A 118 -30.79 -24.18 21.07
N ARG A 119 -29.69 -23.70 21.68
CA ARG A 119 -29.76 -22.70 22.75
C ARG A 119 -29.54 -21.32 22.15
N VAL A 120 -30.48 -20.43 22.39
CA VAL A 120 -30.47 -19.06 21.85
C VAL A 120 -30.24 -18.08 22.99
N THR A 121 -29.39 -17.10 22.76
CA THR A 121 -29.11 -16.01 23.71
C THR A 121 -29.21 -14.70 22.96
N THR A 122 -30.07 -13.80 23.45
CA THR A 122 -30.26 -12.46 22.89
C THR A 122 -29.92 -11.41 23.92
N TRP A 123 -29.18 -10.38 23.53
CA TRP A 123 -28.79 -9.34 24.47
C TRP A 123 -28.61 -7.98 23.80
N GLU A 124 -29.27 -6.94 24.30
CA GLU A 124 -29.03 -5.58 23.84
C GLU A 124 -27.66 -5.09 24.36
N ILE A 125 -26.79 -4.71 23.43
CA ILE A 125 -25.38 -4.40 23.70
C ILE A 125 -25.08 -2.90 23.66
N CYS A 126 -25.78 -2.16 22.79
CA CYS A 126 -25.52 -0.76 22.53
C CYS A 126 -26.74 -0.06 21.94
N GLN A 127 -26.90 1.21 22.27
CA GLN A 127 -27.84 2.14 21.67
C GLN A 127 -27.08 3.37 21.20
N HIS A 128 -27.39 3.82 19.98
CA HIS A 128 -27.00 5.13 19.50
C HIS A 128 -28.22 6.04 19.45
N TRP A 129 -28.09 7.17 20.12
CA TRP A 129 -29.08 8.23 20.18
C TRP A 129 -28.56 9.39 19.34
N VAL A 130 -28.97 9.43 18.08
CA VAL A 130 -28.53 10.44 17.11
C VAL A 130 -29.49 11.62 17.18
N LEU A 131 -28.98 12.78 17.61
CA LEU A 131 -29.75 14.02 17.62
C LEU A 131 -29.73 14.66 16.24
N ASP A 132 -28.55 14.73 15.61
CA ASP A 132 -28.32 15.24 14.27
C ASP A 132 -27.08 14.57 13.66
N SER A 133 -26.74 14.88 12.42
CA SER A 133 -25.61 14.26 11.71
C SER A 133 -24.23 14.57 12.33
N SER A 134 -24.12 15.56 13.22
CA SER A 134 -22.88 15.94 13.91
C SER A 134 -22.81 15.41 15.33
N LYS A 135 -23.96 15.00 15.91
CA LYS A 135 -24.07 14.73 17.36
C LYS A 135 -24.90 13.49 17.65
N TYR A 136 -24.23 12.50 18.24
CA TYR A 136 -24.87 11.30 18.77
C TYR A 136 -24.30 10.93 20.15
N ILE A 137 -25.11 10.23 20.94
CA ILE A 137 -24.74 9.70 22.25
C ILE A 137 -24.76 8.18 22.20
N VAL A 138 -23.73 7.56 22.78
CA VAL A 138 -23.64 6.12 22.94
C VAL A 138 -24.09 5.75 24.35
N TYR A 139 -25.07 4.85 24.44
CA TYR A 139 -25.52 4.23 25.68
C TYR A 139 -25.39 2.72 25.53
N GLY A 140 -24.44 2.09 26.22
CA GLY A 140 -24.02 0.73 25.88
C GLY A 140 -23.31 0.00 27.01
N ARG A 141 -23.26 -1.34 26.89
CA ARG A 141 -22.48 -2.20 27.78
C ARG A 141 -21.00 -1.98 27.58
N ARG A 142 -20.19 -2.42 28.53
CA ARG A 142 -18.73 -2.33 28.40
C ARG A 142 -18.30 -3.32 27.32
N ARG A 143 -17.63 -2.83 26.28
CA ARG A 143 -16.90 -3.69 25.35
C ARG A 143 -15.50 -3.93 25.89
N THR A 144 -15.16 -5.21 26.09
CA THR A 144 -13.81 -5.62 26.51
C THR A 144 -13.18 -6.43 25.40
N LEU A 145 -11.97 -6.07 24.98
CA LEU A 145 -11.19 -6.86 24.03
C LEU A 145 -10.59 -8.04 24.80
N GLY A 146 -11.15 -9.24 24.58
CA GLY A 146 -10.60 -10.49 25.12
C GLY A 146 -9.48 -11.05 24.25
N LEU A 147 -8.82 -12.11 24.74
CA LEU A 147 -7.70 -12.77 24.05
C LEU A 147 -8.11 -13.39 22.70
N TYR A 148 -9.37 -13.81 22.57
CA TYR A 148 -9.89 -14.52 21.39
C TYR A 148 -11.01 -13.76 20.65
N SER A 149 -11.79 -12.94 21.36
CA SER A 149 -12.89 -12.14 20.78
C SER A 149 -13.29 -11.00 21.72
N PRO A 150 -13.76 -9.85 21.22
CA PRO A 150 -14.44 -8.87 22.06
C PRO A 150 -15.71 -9.44 22.69
N PHE A 151 -15.96 -9.11 23.95
CA PHE A 151 -17.20 -9.46 24.65
C PHE A 151 -17.82 -8.24 25.33
N TRP A 152 -19.12 -8.34 25.59
CA TRP A 152 -19.94 -7.31 26.22
C TRP A 152 -20.19 -7.68 27.68
N SER A 153 -20.06 -6.72 28.60
CA SER A 153 -20.28 -6.98 30.03
C SER A 153 -20.79 -5.75 30.79
N GLY A 154 -21.34 -6.01 31.97
CA GLY A 154 -21.89 -4.98 32.87
C GLY A 154 -23.14 -4.31 32.31
N GLU A 155 -23.68 -3.37 33.08
CA GLU A 155 -24.89 -2.63 32.74
C GLU A 155 -24.69 -1.63 31.60
N MET A 156 -25.81 -1.26 30.98
CA MET A 156 -25.87 -0.20 29.99
C MET A 156 -25.61 1.15 30.68
N GLU A 157 -24.67 1.92 30.16
CA GLU A 157 -24.36 3.26 30.65
C GLU A 157 -23.87 4.14 29.50
N ILE A 158 -23.77 5.45 29.74
CA ILE A 158 -23.17 6.35 28.76
C ILE A 158 -21.72 5.89 28.47
N ARG A 159 -21.36 5.87 27.19
CA ARG A 159 -20.02 5.50 26.71
C ARG A 159 -19.42 6.66 25.92
N PRO A 160 -18.09 6.82 25.95
CA PRO A 160 -17.43 7.75 25.04
C PRO A 160 -17.63 7.28 23.60
N SER A 161 -18.00 8.20 22.71
CA SER A 161 -18.20 7.95 21.29
C SER A 161 -16.90 7.63 20.53
N GLY A 162 -15.72 7.82 21.15
CA GLY A 162 -14.41 7.69 20.52
C GLY A 162 -13.86 9.04 20.04
N ARG A 163 -12.63 9.06 19.49
CA ARG A 163 -12.05 10.27 18.86
C ARG A 163 -12.69 10.55 17.50
N ASP A 164 -13.06 9.48 16.79
CA ASP A 164 -13.74 9.49 15.51
C ASP A 164 -14.65 8.26 15.42
N LEU A 165 -15.58 8.27 14.47
CA LEU A 165 -16.58 7.22 14.30
C LEU A 165 -15.94 5.87 13.96
N TYR A 166 -14.91 5.87 13.11
CA TYR A 166 -14.27 4.65 12.61
C TYR A 166 -13.54 3.88 13.71
N ARG A 167 -12.91 4.59 14.65
CA ARG A 167 -12.21 4.01 15.80
C ARG A 167 -13.11 3.79 17.00
N SER A 168 -14.41 4.06 16.87
CA SER A 168 -15.35 3.85 17.96
C SER A 168 -15.52 2.35 18.22
N PRO A 169 -15.29 1.86 19.45
CA PRO A 169 -15.59 0.47 19.80
C PRO A 169 -17.10 0.17 19.77
N PHE A 170 -17.94 1.20 19.56
CA PHE A 170 -19.38 1.07 19.43
C PHE A 170 -19.86 1.24 17.99
N LEU A 171 -18.95 1.38 17.01
CA LEU A 171 -19.33 1.22 15.61
C LEU A 171 -19.60 -0.27 15.32
N ILE A 172 -20.88 -0.64 15.40
CA ILE A 172 -21.34 -2.02 15.17
C ILE A 172 -21.81 -2.17 13.72
N PHE A 173 -21.32 -3.21 13.07
CA PHE A 173 -21.87 -3.69 11.81
C PHE A 173 -22.98 -4.69 12.14
N ALA A 174 -24.20 -4.34 11.78
CA ALA A 174 -25.35 -5.23 11.93
C ALA A 174 -25.48 -6.08 10.68
N ASP A 175 -25.64 -7.39 10.86
CA ASP A 175 -25.95 -8.37 9.81
C ASP A 175 -27.35 -8.17 9.23
N GLY A 176 -28.23 -7.45 9.94
CA GLY A 176 -29.53 -7.05 9.44
C GLY A 176 -30.18 -5.94 10.27
N VAL A 177 -31.15 -5.26 9.65
CA VAL A 177 -32.01 -4.26 10.31
C VAL A 177 -33.44 -4.78 10.34
N TYR A 178 -34.08 -4.71 11.50
CA TYR A 178 -35.48 -5.13 11.65
C TYR A 178 -36.39 -4.31 10.71
N PRO A 179 -37.25 -4.95 9.91
CA PRO A 179 -37.94 -4.29 8.78
C PRO A 179 -38.99 -3.27 9.21
N LYS A 180 -39.50 -3.33 10.45
CA LYS A 180 -40.39 -2.29 10.98
C LYS A 180 -39.53 -1.24 11.68
N TYR A 181 -39.22 -0.17 10.96
CA TYR A 181 -38.40 0.94 11.45
C TYR A 181 -39.13 2.28 11.31
N ARG A 182 -38.71 3.27 12.09
CA ARG A 182 -39.10 4.68 11.92
C ARG A 182 -37.85 5.54 11.71
N ILE A 183 -37.95 6.50 10.80
CA ILE A 183 -36.89 7.47 10.51
C ILE A 183 -37.40 8.84 10.97
N HIS A 184 -36.57 9.59 11.70
CA HIS A 184 -36.91 10.94 12.14
C HIS A 184 -37.00 11.88 10.92
N GLU A 185 -37.96 12.81 10.92
CA GLU A 185 -38.30 13.68 9.77
C GLU A 185 -37.08 14.33 9.09
N GLN A 186 -36.13 14.83 9.89
CA GLN A 186 -34.90 15.48 9.43
C GLN A 186 -34.02 14.59 8.52
N PHE A 187 -34.17 13.27 8.62
CA PHE A 187 -33.40 12.30 7.85
C PHE A 187 -34.15 11.70 6.65
N GLU A 188 -35.45 11.93 6.51
CA GLU A 188 -36.28 11.27 5.47
C GLU A 188 -35.78 11.57 4.06
N LYS A 189 -35.38 12.81 3.79
CA LYS A 189 -34.87 13.27 2.48
C LYS A 189 -33.64 12.53 1.95
N TYR A 190 -32.87 11.89 2.84
CA TYR A 190 -31.66 11.16 2.47
C TYR A 190 -31.93 9.71 2.05
N HIS A 191 -33.15 9.19 2.30
CA HIS A 191 -33.53 7.81 2.00
C HIS A 191 -32.56 6.77 2.61
N LEU A 192 -32.13 6.98 3.85
CA LEU A 192 -31.12 6.16 4.54
C LEU A 192 -31.47 4.66 4.62
N HIS A 193 -32.75 4.32 4.61
CA HIS A 193 -33.21 2.93 4.60
C HIS A 193 -32.68 2.11 3.41
N LEU A 194 -32.31 2.77 2.30
CA LEU A 194 -31.69 2.11 1.14
C LEU A 194 -30.38 1.40 1.48
N GLY A 195 -29.69 1.79 2.57
CA GLY A 195 -28.42 1.21 3.00
C GLY A 195 -28.54 0.21 4.14
N PHE A 196 -29.75 -0.05 4.65
CA PHE A 196 -29.95 -0.99 5.75
C PHE A 196 -29.59 -2.42 5.32
N GLY A 197 -28.73 -3.07 6.11
CA GLY A 197 -28.15 -4.38 5.80
C GLY A 197 -26.87 -4.32 4.95
N GLU A 198 -26.58 -3.18 4.34
CA GLU A 198 -25.38 -2.98 3.51
C GLU A 198 -24.31 -2.15 4.22
N VAL A 199 -24.75 -1.22 5.07
CA VAL A 199 -23.90 -0.28 5.79
C VAL A 199 -24.41 -0.15 7.22
N SER A 200 -23.51 0.06 8.18
CA SER A 200 -23.88 0.30 9.58
C SER A 200 -24.88 1.48 9.67
N PRO A 201 -26.04 1.30 10.33
CA PRO A 201 -27.03 2.37 10.45
C PRO A 201 -26.46 3.65 11.06
N LEU A 202 -25.53 3.55 12.03
CA LEU A 202 -24.92 4.74 12.62
C LEU A 202 -24.20 5.60 11.56
N ARG A 203 -23.44 4.95 10.68
CA ARG A 203 -22.73 5.64 9.58
C ARG A 203 -23.69 6.31 8.63
N LEU A 204 -24.81 5.65 8.32
CA LEU A 204 -25.85 6.24 7.47
C LEU A 204 -26.41 7.51 8.10
N PHE A 205 -26.73 7.53 9.40
CA PHE A 205 -27.29 8.72 10.05
C PHE A 205 -26.28 9.84 10.33
N VAL A 206 -24.99 9.51 10.45
CA VAL A 206 -23.93 10.48 10.81
C VAL A 206 -23.16 10.99 9.60
N GLU A 207 -22.81 10.13 8.63
CA GLU A 207 -21.92 10.51 7.54
C GLU A 207 -22.67 10.92 6.26
N VAL A 208 -23.76 10.23 5.91
CA VAL A 208 -24.51 10.54 4.66
C VAL A 208 -25.06 11.96 4.64
N PRO A 209 -25.68 12.48 5.72
CA PRO A 209 -26.23 13.85 5.68
C PRO A 209 -25.19 14.94 5.51
N ASN A 210 -23.92 14.64 5.79
CA ASN A 210 -22.80 15.58 5.77
C ASN A 210 -22.01 15.53 4.45
N ASP A 211 -22.32 14.60 3.53
CA ASP A 211 -21.57 14.39 2.30
C ASP A 211 -22.48 14.00 1.13
N ASN A 212 -22.56 14.88 0.12
CA ASN A 212 -23.40 14.68 -1.06
C ASN A 212 -22.97 13.49 -1.93
N ARG A 213 -21.70 13.10 -1.92
CA ARG A 213 -21.20 11.91 -2.64
C ARG A 213 -21.59 10.65 -1.89
N ALA A 214 -21.54 10.65 -0.56
CA ALA A 214 -22.05 9.52 0.23
C ALA A 214 -23.55 9.31 -0.04
N GLU A 215 -24.34 10.38 -0.03
CA GLU A 215 -25.77 10.33 -0.40
C GLU A 215 -25.97 9.83 -1.84
N SER A 216 -25.17 10.31 -2.78
CA SER A 216 -25.24 9.86 -4.17
C SER A 216 -24.91 8.37 -4.32
N LEU A 217 -23.85 7.88 -3.68
CA LEU A 217 -23.46 6.46 -3.71
C LEU A 217 -24.55 5.56 -3.11
N LEU A 218 -25.17 6.01 -2.01
CA LEU A 218 -26.32 5.35 -1.40
C LEU A 218 -27.49 5.24 -2.38
N LYS A 219 -27.88 6.36 -3.01
CA LYS A 219 -29.00 6.41 -3.96
C LYS A 219 -28.71 5.65 -5.25
N MET A 220 -27.45 5.59 -5.67
CA MET A 220 -26.97 4.75 -6.79
C MET A 220 -26.87 3.26 -6.44
N LYS A 221 -27.12 2.88 -5.17
CA LYS A 221 -26.95 1.51 -4.66
C LYS A 221 -25.53 0.95 -4.87
N GLN A 222 -24.54 1.83 -4.90
CA GLN A 222 -23.12 1.47 -4.99
C GLN A 222 -22.59 1.25 -3.56
N TYR A 223 -23.15 0.26 -2.85
CA TYR A 223 -22.92 0.08 -1.42
C TYR A 223 -21.48 -0.25 -1.08
N ASP A 224 -20.81 -1.03 -1.93
CA ASP A 224 -19.40 -1.31 -1.72
C ASP A 224 -18.53 -0.05 -1.84
N ALA A 225 -18.82 0.78 -2.84
CA ALA A 225 -18.14 2.06 -3.01
C ALA A 225 -18.45 3.03 -1.88
N LEU A 226 -19.69 3.01 -1.35
CA LEU A 226 -20.07 3.78 -0.17
C LEU A 226 -19.30 3.32 1.07
N ARG A 227 -19.23 2.01 1.34
CA ARG A 227 -18.42 1.45 2.44
C ARG A 227 -16.96 1.83 2.27
N TYR A 228 -16.41 1.72 1.07
CA TYR A 228 -15.02 2.07 0.81
C TYR A 228 -14.75 3.56 0.98
N TYR A 229 -15.65 4.44 0.52
CA TYR A 229 -15.55 5.90 0.64
C TYR A 229 -15.37 6.38 2.08
N PHE A 230 -16.18 5.77 2.92
CA PHE A 230 -16.21 5.88 4.37
C PHE A 230 -14.91 5.48 5.08
N HIS A 231 -14.01 4.74 4.43
CA HIS A 231 -12.69 4.39 4.95
C HIS A 231 -11.56 5.14 4.21
N SER A 232 -11.74 5.38 2.91
CA SER A 232 -10.75 5.98 2.02
C SER A 232 -11.41 7.03 1.12
N TYR A 233 -11.63 8.22 1.68
CA TYR A 233 -12.24 9.36 1.00
C TYR A 233 -11.49 9.75 -0.29
N TYR A 234 -10.16 9.72 -0.26
CA TYR A 234 -9.31 10.17 -1.36
C TYR A 234 -9.53 9.37 -2.65
N ASN A 235 -9.59 8.04 -2.55
CA ASN A 235 -9.60 7.15 -3.71
C ASN A 235 -10.93 7.24 -4.49
N VAL A 236 -12.06 7.27 -3.79
CA VAL A 236 -13.37 7.44 -4.43
C VAL A 236 -13.49 8.82 -5.07
N ASN A 237 -12.91 9.85 -4.46
CA ASN A 237 -12.93 11.19 -5.03
C ASN A 237 -12.07 11.31 -6.29
N LYS A 238 -10.89 10.69 -6.29
CA LYS A 238 -10.05 10.56 -7.49
C LYS A 238 -10.84 9.98 -8.67
N TYR A 239 -11.67 8.97 -8.39
CA TYR A 239 -12.42 8.23 -9.41
C TYR A 239 -13.92 8.56 -9.47
N TRP A 240 -14.37 9.68 -8.89
CA TRP A 240 -15.79 10.03 -8.80
C TRP A 240 -16.49 10.03 -10.17
N ARG A 241 -15.84 10.63 -11.17
CA ARG A 241 -16.36 10.69 -12.54
C ARG A 241 -16.51 9.29 -13.14
N SER A 242 -15.57 8.39 -12.87
CA SER A 242 -15.60 7.00 -13.34
C SER A 242 -16.75 6.24 -12.69
N ILE A 243 -16.99 6.43 -11.39
CA ILE A 243 -18.15 5.84 -10.67
C ILE A 243 -19.47 6.32 -11.28
N CYS A 244 -19.60 7.62 -11.56
CA CYS A 244 -20.79 8.16 -12.23
C CYS A 244 -21.03 7.51 -13.62
N ILE A 245 -19.97 7.20 -14.36
CA ILE A 245 -20.08 6.51 -15.65
C ILE A 245 -20.47 5.05 -15.45
N CYS A 246 -19.91 4.35 -14.45
CA CYS A 246 -20.36 3.01 -14.08
C CYS A 246 -21.86 2.97 -13.80
N ASN A 247 -22.38 3.93 -13.01
CA ASN A 247 -23.80 4.04 -12.73
C ASN A 247 -24.65 4.24 -14.00
N ARG A 248 -24.22 5.11 -14.93
CA ARG A 248 -24.92 5.30 -16.22
C ARG A 248 -24.93 4.05 -17.11
N ASN A 249 -23.95 3.15 -16.91
CA ASN A 249 -23.85 1.88 -17.63
C ASN A 249 -24.47 0.71 -16.84
N ASN A 250 -25.21 0.97 -15.76
CA ASN A 250 -25.78 -0.05 -14.88
C ASN A 250 -24.74 -1.04 -14.34
N TYR A 251 -23.51 -0.57 -14.12
CA TYR A 251 -22.42 -1.37 -13.58
C TYR A 251 -22.31 -1.17 -12.07
N THR A 252 -22.56 -2.22 -11.29
CA THR A 252 -22.36 -2.25 -9.84
C THR A 252 -20.93 -2.66 -9.51
N ILE A 253 -20.23 -1.84 -8.74
CA ILE A 253 -18.89 -2.14 -8.24
C ILE A 253 -19.05 -3.00 -7.00
N HIS A 254 -18.68 -4.29 -7.09
CA HIS A 254 -18.79 -5.24 -5.97
C HIS A 254 -17.52 -5.32 -5.10
N ASP A 255 -16.37 -4.92 -5.64
CA ASP A 255 -15.10 -4.82 -4.92
C ASP A 255 -14.41 -3.52 -5.32
N THR A 256 -14.63 -2.47 -4.54
CA THR A 256 -14.16 -1.12 -4.83
C THR A 256 -12.66 -1.01 -4.67
N SER A 257 -12.06 -1.77 -3.73
CA SER A 257 -10.61 -1.75 -3.54
C SER A 257 -9.90 -2.30 -4.76
N MET A 258 -10.31 -3.48 -5.23
CA MET A 258 -9.77 -4.09 -6.45
C MET A 258 -10.03 -3.21 -7.68
N TRP A 259 -11.21 -2.59 -7.76
CA TRP A 259 -11.55 -1.69 -8.86
C TRP A 259 -10.67 -0.44 -8.88
N VAL A 260 -10.38 0.17 -7.72
CA VAL A 260 -9.45 1.31 -7.62
C VAL A 260 -8.04 0.92 -8.03
N ASP A 261 -7.51 -0.21 -7.54
CA ASP A 261 -6.18 -0.71 -7.92
C ASP A 261 -6.06 -0.97 -9.43
N TYR A 262 -7.12 -1.53 -10.01
CA TYR A 262 -7.25 -1.71 -11.45
C TYR A 262 -7.23 -0.37 -12.21
N LEU A 263 -7.96 0.66 -11.74
CA LEU A 263 -7.95 1.98 -12.36
C LEU A 263 -6.59 2.67 -12.25
N ASP A 264 -5.88 2.52 -11.13
CA ASP A 264 -4.53 3.03 -10.95
C ASP A 264 -3.56 2.40 -11.96
N ALA A 265 -3.65 1.08 -12.16
CA ALA A 265 -2.87 0.38 -13.17
C ALA A 265 -3.18 0.85 -14.59
N LEU A 266 -4.47 1.03 -14.93
CA LEU A 266 -4.90 1.58 -16.20
C LEU A 266 -4.33 2.99 -16.44
N GLN A 267 -4.46 3.87 -15.45
CA GLN A 267 -3.94 5.24 -15.52
C GLN A 267 -2.42 5.24 -15.71
N GLY A 268 -1.69 4.41 -14.96
CA GLY A 268 -0.24 4.27 -15.09
C GLY A 268 0.22 3.70 -16.45
N LEU A 269 -0.66 2.95 -17.13
CA LEU A 269 -0.47 2.46 -18.50
C LEU A 269 -1.00 3.42 -19.58
N GLY A 270 -1.51 4.59 -19.20
CA GLY A 270 -2.04 5.60 -20.13
C GLY A 270 -3.37 5.21 -20.77
N LYS A 271 -4.17 4.36 -20.11
CA LYS A 271 -5.52 4.00 -20.55
C LYS A 271 -6.53 5.02 -20.03
N ASP A 272 -7.61 5.20 -20.79
CA ASP A 272 -8.67 6.15 -20.44
C ASP A 272 -9.60 5.57 -19.36
N VAL A 273 -9.44 6.08 -18.14
CA VAL A 273 -10.26 5.73 -16.96
C VAL A 273 -11.65 6.39 -16.96
N TYR A 274 -12.06 7.01 -18.07
CA TYR A 274 -13.43 7.50 -18.29
C TYR A 274 -14.15 6.76 -19.42
N ASN A 275 -13.51 5.79 -20.05
CA ASN A 275 -14.14 4.96 -21.07
C ASN A 275 -14.79 3.73 -20.43
N ALA A 276 -16.11 3.58 -20.64
CA ALA A 276 -16.91 2.46 -20.14
C ALA A 276 -16.30 1.08 -20.46
N LYS A 277 -15.64 0.93 -21.61
CA LYS A 277 -14.93 -0.29 -22.02
C LYS A 277 -13.92 -0.76 -20.97
N TYR A 278 -13.21 0.18 -20.34
CA TYR A 278 -12.20 -0.14 -19.34
C TYR A 278 -12.81 -0.20 -17.94
N ILE A 279 -13.65 0.77 -17.57
CA ILE A 279 -14.09 0.92 -16.18
C ILE A 279 -15.27 0.02 -15.78
N CYS A 280 -15.98 -0.58 -16.74
CA CYS A 280 -17.06 -1.54 -16.50
C CYS A 280 -16.67 -2.96 -16.99
N PRO A 281 -15.64 -3.62 -16.41
CA PRO A 281 -15.21 -4.93 -16.85
C PRO A 281 -16.25 -6.01 -16.50
N LYS A 282 -16.53 -6.93 -17.43
CA LYS A 282 -17.42 -8.08 -17.15
C LYS A 282 -16.88 -8.99 -16.04
N ASP A 283 -15.56 -9.14 -16.00
CA ASP A 283 -14.82 -9.88 -14.97
C ASP A 283 -13.73 -8.96 -14.43
N LEU A 284 -14.03 -8.30 -13.31
CA LEU A 284 -13.13 -7.35 -12.68
C LEU A 284 -11.80 -8.01 -12.29
N LYS A 285 -11.85 -9.21 -11.72
CA LYS A 285 -10.66 -9.91 -11.21
C LYS A 285 -9.70 -10.23 -12.36
N LYS A 286 -10.24 -10.77 -13.46
CA LYS A 286 -9.42 -11.12 -14.62
C LYS A 286 -8.75 -9.91 -15.26
N GLU A 287 -9.48 -8.80 -15.45
CA GLU A 287 -8.87 -7.59 -16.03
C GLU A 287 -7.93 -6.89 -15.03
N HIS A 288 -8.25 -6.88 -13.74
CA HIS A 288 -7.35 -6.42 -12.68
C HIS A 288 -6.00 -7.14 -12.76
N ASP A 289 -5.99 -8.47 -12.69
CA ASP A 289 -4.75 -9.27 -12.64
C ASP A 289 -3.88 -9.02 -13.88
N LYS A 290 -4.52 -8.94 -15.05
CA LYS A 290 -3.85 -8.63 -16.33
C LYS A 290 -3.22 -7.24 -16.34
N TYR A 291 -3.96 -6.20 -15.98
CA TYR A 291 -3.46 -4.82 -16.10
C TYR A 291 -2.47 -4.46 -14.99
N VAL A 292 -2.64 -5.03 -13.80
CA VAL A 292 -1.67 -4.89 -12.71
C VAL A 292 -0.34 -5.55 -13.07
N ASP A 293 -0.33 -6.76 -13.64
CA ASP A 293 0.90 -7.41 -14.13
C ASP A 293 1.60 -6.56 -15.21
N LEU A 294 0.84 -6.04 -16.19
CA LEU A 294 1.38 -5.16 -17.23
C LEU A 294 1.97 -3.88 -16.63
N TYR A 295 1.30 -3.28 -15.65
CA TYR A 295 1.76 -2.07 -14.98
C TYR A 295 3.03 -2.32 -14.16
N GLN A 296 3.11 -3.45 -13.45
CA GLN A 296 4.30 -3.85 -12.71
C GLN A 296 5.50 -4.06 -13.64
N LYS A 297 5.31 -4.74 -14.79
CA LYS A 297 6.35 -4.91 -15.82
C LYS A 297 6.84 -3.57 -16.38
N LYS A 298 5.93 -2.62 -16.63
CA LYS A 298 6.31 -1.26 -17.05
C LYS A 298 7.13 -0.56 -15.97
N ARG A 299 6.68 -0.57 -14.72
CA ARG A 299 7.40 0.04 -13.59
C ARG A 299 8.80 -0.54 -13.40
N GLN A 300 8.96 -1.85 -13.55
CA GLN A 300 10.27 -2.50 -13.47
C GLN A 300 11.20 -2.02 -14.59
N LYS A 301 10.71 -1.92 -15.83
CA LYS A 301 11.49 -1.38 -16.96
C LYS A 301 11.86 0.09 -16.75
N ASP A 302 10.92 0.92 -16.30
CA ASP A 302 11.15 2.35 -16.04
C ASP A 302 12.18 2.54 -14.91
N PHE A 303 12.09 1.72 -13.86
CA PHE A 303 13.06 1.73 -12.76
C PHE A 303 14.46 1.33 -13.23
N GLU A 304 14.56 0.28 -14.05
CA GLU A 304 15.83 -0.18 -14.59
C GLU A 304 16.47 0.86 -15.52
N GLN A 305 15.68 1.49 -16.40
CA GLN A 305 16.16 2.59 -17.24
C GLN A 305 16.62 3.78 -16.41
N ALA A 306 15.90 4.14 -15.34
CA ALA A 306 16.30 5.21 -14.43
C ALA A 306 17.57 4.87 -13.64
N ARG A 307 17.81 3.59 -13.32
CA ARG A 307 19.04 3.10 -12.69
C ARG A 307 20.22 3.22 -13.64
N LEU A 308 20.12 2.65 -14.85
CA LEU A 308 21.15 2.75 -15.88
C LEU A 308 21.46 4.21 -16.26
N GLY A 309 20.42 5.06 -16.30
CA GLY A 309 20.57 6.49 -16.53
C GLY A 309 21.34 7.22 -15.42
N ARG A 310 21.22 6.79 -14.15
CA ARG A 310 21.99 7.32 -13.03
C ARG A 310 23.45 6.87 -13.09
N GLU A 311 23.70 5.57 -13.29
CA GLU A 311 25.05 5.02 -13.43
C GLU A 311 25.83 5.70 -14.56
N ARG A 312 25.20 5.91 -15.73
CA ARG A 312 25.82 6.65 -16.84
C ARG A 312 26.19 8.09 -16.48
N ARG A 313 25.33 8.79 -15.72
CA ARG A 313 25.61 10.16 -15.28
C ARG A 313 26.74 10.21 -14.26
N GLU A 314 26.83 9.22 -13.38
CA GLU A 314 27.91 9.10 -12.39
C GLU A 314 29.25 8.84 -13.09
N LEU A 315 29.30 7.87 -14.01
CA LEU A 315 30.50 7.61 -14.81
C LEU A 315 30.95 8.84 -15.61
N ALA A 316 30.01 9.55 -16.25
CA ALA A 316 30.34 10.79 -16.97
C ALA A 316 30.86 11.89 -16.05
N LYS A 317 30.33 12.02 -14.82
CA LYS A 317 30.82 12.96 -13.82
C LYS A 317 32.22 12.60 -13.33
N GLU A 318 32.48 11.32 -13.08
CA GLU A 318 33.81 10.83 -12.72
C GLU A 318 34.83 11.13 -13.82
N GLU A 319 34.50 10.81 -15.07
CA GLU A 319 35.37 11.11 -16.23
C GLU A 319 35.63 12.61 -16.39
N ALA A 320 34.60 13.44 -16.24
CA ALA A 320 34.74 14.90 -16.28
C ALA A 320 35.62 15.42 -15.13
N THR A 321 35.47 14.85 -13.94
CA THR A 321 36.28 15.19 -12.76
C THR A 321 37.75 14.85 -13.00
N TYR A 322 38.05 13.66 -13.52
CA TYR A 322 39.42 13.28 -13.86
C TYR A 322 40.01 14.18 -14.95
N LYS A 323 39.25 14.48 -16.01
CA LYS A 323 39.70 15.39 -17.08
C LYS A 323 39.99 16.79 -16.55
N LYS A 324 39.14 17.31 -15.66
CA LYS A 324 39.35 18.62 -15.03
C LYS A 324 40.56 18.61 -14.09
N GLY A 325 40.69 17.58 -13.25
CA GLY A 325 41.83 17.40 -12.35
C GLY A 325 43.15 17.34 -13.12
N PHE A 326 43.20 16.52 -14.19
CA PHE A 326 44.36 16.45 -15.07
C PHE A 326 44.67 17.80 -15.73
N LYS A 327 43.66 18.49 -16.27
CA LYS A 327 43.86 19.80 -16.91
C LYS A 327 44.45 20.82 -15.93
N ASN A 328 43.95 20.85 -14.69
CA ASN A 328 44.47 21.73 -13.64
C ASN A 328 45.89 21.34 -13.19
N HIS A 329 46.17 20.03 -13.14
CA HIS A 329 47.49 19.51 -12.79
C HIS A 329 48.52 19.89 -13.85
N ILE A 330 48.21 19.62 -15.12
CA ILE A 330 49.15 19.81 -16.23
C ILE A 330 49.35 21.29 -16.58
N SER A 331 48.36 22.15 -16.34
CA SER A 331 48.48 23.60 -16.59
C SER A 331 49.56 24.28 -15.75
N LYS A 332 49.90 23.71 -14.58
CA LYS A 332 51.02 24.20 -13.74
C LYS A 332 52.36 24.12 -14.45
N PHE A 333 52.49 23.16 -15.37
CA PHE A 333 53.71 22.89 -16.13
C PHE A 333 53.63 23.44 -17.56
N ASP A 334 52.70 24.36 -17.84
CA ASP A 334 52.63 25.00 -19.14
C ASP A 334 53.92 25.80 -19.40
N GLY A 335 54.45 25.70 -20.61
CA GLY A 335 55.78 26.25 -20.96
C GLY A 335 56.98 25.50 -20.38
N LEU A 336 56.79 24.41 -19.60
CA LEU A 336 57.92 23.57 -19.19
C LEU A 336 58.53 22.89 -20.42
N LYS A 337 59.73 23.33 -20.76
CA LYS A 337 60.57 22.73 -21.79
C LYS A 337 62.00 22.69 -21.28
N ILE A 338 62.55 21.49 -21.21
CA ILE A 338 63.94 21.26 -20.79
C ILE A 338 64.72 20.91 -22.06
N THR A 339 65.80 21.63 -22.30
CA THR A 339 66.67 21.40 -23.46
C THR A 339 68.11 21.28 -23.01
N GLY A 340 68.86 20.39 -23.66
CA GLY A 340 70.25 20.13 -23.34
C GLY A 340 70.74 18.87 -24.05
N ALA A 341 72.02 18.83 -24.41
CA ALA A 341 72.63 17.67 -25.10
C ALA A 341 71.90 17.22 -26.39
N GLY A 342 71.30 18.16 -27.13
CA GLY A 342 70.51 17.85 -28.33
C GLY A 342 69.12 17.24 -28.05
N LEU A 343 68.71 17.17 -26.79
CA LEU A 343 67.42 16.62 -26.36
C LEU A 343 66.44 17.73 -26.02
N THR A 344 65.16 17.46 -26.25
CA THR A 344 64.02 18.27 -25.80
C THR A 344 63.09 17.41 -24.97
N ILE A 345 62.81 17.81 -23.74
CA ILE A 345 61.93 17.09 -22.81
C ILE A 345 60.78 18.00 -22.41
N GLU A 346 59.55 17.51 -22.62
CA GLU A 346 58.31 18.27 -22.40
C GLU A 346 57.25 17.38 -21.72
N PRO A 347 56.39 17.94 -20.86
CA PRO A 347 55.26 17.20 -20.29
C PRO A 347 54.23 16.84 -21.36
N LEU A 348 53.58 15.69 -21.18
CA LEU A 348 52.42 15.30 -21.99
C LEU A 348 51.21 16.14 -21.58
N LYS A 349 50.67 16.94 -22.51
CA LYS A 349 49.74 18.04 -22.20
C LYS A 349 48.26 17.66 -22.28
N SER A 350 47.96 16.49 -22.83
CA SER A 350 46.59 16.03 -23.03
C SER A 350 46.45 14.52 -22.86
N ILE A 351 45.24 14.05 -22.53
CA ILE A 351 44.94 12.61 -22.45
C ILE A 351 45.19 11.92 -23.80
N GLU A 352 45.00 12.63 -24.91
CA GLU A 352 45.31 12.11 -26.26
C GLU A 352 46.82 11.95 -26.47
N GLU A 353 47.65 12.86 -25.95
CA GLU A 353 49.11 12.70 -25.98
C GLU A 353 49.59 11.51 -25.16
N PHE A 354 48.97 11.21 -24.02
CA PHE A 354 49.26 9.97 -23.27
C PHE A 354 48.97 8.72 -24.12
N LYS A 355 47.87 8.73 -24.88
CA LYS A 355 47.50 7.63 -25.78
C LYS A 355 48.52 7.50 -26.90
N GLN A 356 48.84 8.60 -27.59
CA GLN A 356 49.84 8.62 -28.66
C GLN A 356 51.22 8.19 -28.16
N GLU A 357 51.61 8.60 -26.96
CA GLU A 357 52.87 8.21 -26.33
C GLU A 357 52.88 6.70 -26.04
N GLY A 358 51.83 6.17 -25.42
CA GLY A 358 51.72 4.73 -25.13
C GLY A 358 51.70 3.86 -26.38
N ASP A 359 51.02 4.31 -27.45
CA ASP A 359 50.96 3.62 -28.73
C ASP A 359 52.32 3.66 -29.45
N ALA A 360 53.01 4.81 -29.48
CA ALA A 360 54.31 4.97 -30.15
C ALA A 360 55.46 4.29 -29.41
N MET A 361 55.42 4.29 -28.07
CA MET A 361 56.47 3.74 -27.23
C MET A 361 56.18 2.28 -26.79
N HIS A 362 55.01 1.74 -27.17
CA HIS A 362 54.54 0.40 -26.81
C HIS A 362 54.58 0.11 -25.30
N HIS A 363 54.19 1.08 -24.47
CA HIS A 363 54.08 0.91 -23.02
C HIS A 363 52.73 1.41 -22.47
N CYS A 364 52.47 1.13 -21.20
CA CYS A 364 51.13 1.19 -20.62
C CYS A 364 50.71 2.55 -20.06
N VAL A 365 51.40 3.64 -20.37
CA VAL A 365 51.18 4.96 -19.74
C VAL A 365 49.71 5.44 -19.83
N TYR A 366 49.04 5.19 -20.95
CA TYR A 366 47.62 5.52 -21.14
C TYR A 366 46.68 4.48 -20.50
N LYS A 367 46.90 3.19 -20.76
CA LYS A 367 46.03 2.09 -20.28
C LYS A 367 46.00 2.02 -18.76
N SER A 368 47.13 2.29 -18.11
CA SER A 368 47.26 2.37 -16.66
C SER A 368 46.84 3.71 -16.07
N ARG A 369 46.33 4.63 -16.90
CA ARG A 369 45.70 5.90 -16.50
C ARG A 369 46.64 6.82 -15.70
N TYR A 370 47.91 6.93 -16.12
CA TYR A 370 48.92 7.72 -15.39
C TYR A 370 48.55 9.20 -15.24
N PHE A 371 47.70 9.72 -16.14
CA PHE A 371 47.10 11.06 -16.05
C PHE A 371 46.16 11.26 -14.85
N ARG A 372 45.87 10.24 -14.03
CA ARG A 372 45.06 10.36 -12.80
C ARG A 372 45.88 10.69 -11.56
N PHE A 373 47.21 10.59 -11.61
CA PHE A 373 48.07 10.83 -10.47
C PHE A 373 48.54 12.29 -10.46
N ASP A 374 48.25 13.00 -9.37
CA ASP A 374 48.62 14.39 -9.14
C ASP A 374 50.02 14.54 -8.49
N ASP A 375 50.61 13.45 -8.04
CA ASP A 375 51.95 13.39 -7.46
C ASP A 375 53.04 13.00 -8.47
N ARG A 376 52.68 12.86 -9.75
CA ARG A 376 53.56 12.46 -10.84
C ARG A 376 53.44 13.41 -12.01
N LEU A 377 54.55 13.59 -12.72
CA LEU A 377 54.61 14.31 -13.98
C LEU A 377 55.19 13.38 -15.05
N ILE A 378 54.45 13.20 -16.14
CA ILE A 378 54.88 12.36 -17.25
C ILE A 378 55.44 13.26 -18.35
N LEU A 379 56.70 13.00 -18.71
CA LEU A 379 57.46 13.76 -19.70
C LEU A 379 57.76 12.85 -20.90
N SER A 380 57.87 13.45 -22.08
CA SER A 380 58.34 12.81 -23.30
C SER A 380 59.67 13.44 -23.70
N ALA A 381 60.73 12.65 -23.76
CA ALA A 381 62.02 13.05 -24.31
C ALA A 381 62.04 12.82 -25.82
N LYS A 382 62.50 13.84 -26.54
CA LYS A 382 62.63 13.84 -27.99
C LYS A 382 64.02 14.23 -28.44
N LYS A 383 64.49 13.57 -29.50
CA LYS A 383 65.70 13.94 -30.26
C LYS A 383 65.30 14.15 -31.70
N ASP A 384 65.69 15.28 -32.29
CA ASP A 384 65.35 15.65 -33.68
C ASP A 384 63.83 15.55 -33.98
N GLY A 385 63.00 15.84 -32.97
CA GLY A 385 61.53 15.76 -33.04
C GLY A 385 60.94 14.36 -32.86
N GLN A 386 61.76 13.30 -32.81
CA GLN A 386 61.30 11.92 -32.58
C GLN A 386 61.34 11.56 -31.09
N ARG A 387 60.31 10.84 -30.62
CA ARG A 387 60.21 10.35 -29.23
C ARG A 387 61.24 9.25 -29.00
N ILE A 388 61.97 9.35 -27.90
CA ILE A 388 63.02 8.38 -27.55
C ILE A 388 62.79 7.71 -26.21
N GLU A 389 62.29 8.43 -25.18
CA GLU A 389 61.91 7.87 -23.88
C GLU A 389 60.73 8.63 -23.26
N THR A 390 59.90 7.90 -22.50
CA THR A 390 58.89 8.47 -21.63
C THR A 390 59.37 8.40 -20.18
N ILE A 391 59.29 9.52 -19.48
CA ILE A 391 59.79 9.69 -18.11
C ILE A 391 58.63 9.87 -17.15
N GLU A 392 58.67 9.14 -16.05
CA GLU A 392 57.86 9.36 -14.86
C GLU A 392 58.70 10.08 -13.81
N PHE A 393 58.34 11.32 -13.53
CA PHE A 393 58.96 12.15 -12.50
C PHE A 393 58.03 12.25 -11.28
N SER A 394 58.54 11.94 -10.10
CA SER A 394 57.78 12.06 -8.85
C SER A 394 57.88 13.49 -8.32
N LEU A 395 56.73 14.13 -8.15
CA LEU A 395 56.65 15.48 -7.55
C LEU A 395 56.83 15.45 -6.03
N LYS A 396 56.74 14.28 -5.39
CA LYS A 396 56.99 14.10 -3.96
C LYS A 396 58.47 13.99 -3.63
N SER A 397 59.20 13.16 -4.38
CA SER A 397 60.63 12.91 -4.16
C SER A 397 61.52 13.80 -5.03
N LEU A 398 60.94 14.55 -5.97
CA LEU A 398 61.62 15.43 -6.92
C LEU A 398 62.72 14.72 -7.73
N GLN A 399 62.43 13.48 -8.11
CA GLN A 399 63.35 12.62 -8.86
C GLN A 399 62.62 11.83 -9.94
N VAL A 400 63.37 11.46 -10.97
CA VAL A 400 62.92 10.47 -11.96
C VAL A 400 62.74 9.11 -11.27
N VAL A 401 61.52 8.59 -11.30
CA VAL A 401 61.18 7.24 -10.81
C VAL A 401 61.45 6.21 -11.89
N GLN A 402 61.13 6.57 -13.14
CA GLN A 402 61.27 5.69 -14.28
C GLN A 402 61.53 6.50 -15.55
N SER A 403 62.40 6.01 -16.42
CA SER A 403 62.57 6.51 -17.80
C SER A 403 62.67 5.30 -18.71
N ARG A 404 61.87 5.24 -19.77
CA ARG A 404 61.80 4.06 -20.65
C ARG A 404 61.60 4.44 -22.11
N GLY A 405 62.40 3.84 -22.97
CA GLY A 405 62.24 3.83 -24.41
C GLY A 405 61.19 2.82 -24.90
N VAL A 406 61.17 2.61 -26.22
CA VAL A 406 60.24 1.70 -26.89
C VAL A 406 60.32 0.31 -26.26
N CYS A 407 59.16 -0.31 -25.97
CA CYS A 407 59.08 -1.63 -25.33
C CYS A 407 59.81 -1.74 -23.97
N ASN A 408 59.90 -0.64 -23.22
CA ASN A 408 60.55 -0.55 -21.90
C ASN A 408 62.08 -0.77 -21.90
N SER A 409 62.77 -0.49 -23.01
CA SER A 409 64.24 -0.49 -23.05
C SER A 409 64.85 0.81 -22.53
N ASN A 410 66.16 0.82 -22.26
CA ASN A 410 66.93 2.05 -22.08
C ASN A 410 67.55 2.45 -23.43
N THR A 411 67.57 3.74 -23.73
CA THR A 411 68.24 4.28 -24.92
C THR A 411 69.69 4.69 -24.61
N GLU A 412 70.48 4.95 -25.64
CA GLU A 412 71.83 5.53 -25.48
C GLU A 412 71.81 6.92 -24.81
N TYR A 413 70.65 7.59 -24.77
CA TYR A 413 70.46 8.89 -24.10
C TYR A 413 69.92 8.75 -22.67
N HIS A 414 69.64 7.54 -22.19
CA HIS A 414 68.95 7.28 -20.92
C HIS A 414 69.55 8.04 -19.73
N ASP A 415 70.87 7.89 -19.49
CA ASP A 415 71.55 8.56 -18.39
C ASP A 415 71.60 10.08 -18.57
N ALA A 416 71.67 10.55 -19.82
CA ALA A 416 71.63 11.96 -20.15
C ALA A 416 70.24 12.55 -19.86
N ILE A 417 69.16 11.83 -20.18
CA ILE A 417 67.77 12.19 -19.90
C ILE A 417 67.55 12.28 -18.38
N ILE A 418 67.95 11.25 -17.62
CA ILE A 418 67.79 11.22 -16.17
C ILE A 418 68.54 12.40 -15.52
N ARG A 419 69.81 12.61 -15.88
CA ARG A 419 70.60 13.73 -15.35
C ARG A 419 69.97 15.08 -15.72
N LEU A 420 69.53 15.24 -16.96
CA LEU A 420 68.95 16.48 -17.45
C LEU A 420 67.65 16.84 -16.73
N VAL A 421 66.76 15.86 -16.49
CA VAL A 421 65.51 16.07 -15.76
C VAL A 421 65.79 16.34 -14.27
N ASN A 422 66.64 15.55 -13.62
CA ASN A 422 66.98 15.76 -12.20
C ASN A 422 67.69 17.10 -11.95
N ASN A 423 68.58 17.54 -12.84
CA ASN A 423 69.22 18.86 -12.73
C ASN A 423 68.22 20.02 -12.88
N ASN A 424 67.06 19.78 -13.49
CA ASN A 424 65.97 20.73 -13.63
C ASN A 424 64.84 20.48 -12.60
N ALA A 425 65.03 19.58 -11.62
CA ALA A 425 64.01 19.22 -10.64
C ALA A 425 63.48 20.44 -9.86
N ARG A 426 64.38 21.38 -9.49
CA ARG A 426 63.99 22.63 -8.80
C ARG A 426 63.02 23.48 -9.62
N LYS A 427 63.23 23.59 -10.94
CA LYS A 427 62.34 24.31 -11.85
C LYS A 427 60.97 23.62 -11.96
N ILE A 428 60.95 22.29 -11.97
CA ILE A 428 59.70 21.51 -11.95
C ILE A 428 58.96 21.70 -10.63
N GLN A 429 59.67 21.71 -9.50
CA GLN A 429 59.11 21.97 -8.17
C GLN A 429 58.48 23.37 -8.09
N GLU A 430 59.22 24.40 -8.50
CA GLU A 430 58.74 25.79 -8.49
C GLU A 430 57.43 25.92 -9.27
N LEU A 431 57.33 25.32 -10.47
CA LEU A 431 56.09 25.29 -11.26
C LEU A 431 54.95 24.51 -10.58
N ALA A 432 55.25 23.42 -9.86
CA ALA A 432 54.24 22.63 -9.14
C ALA A 432 53.61 23.37 -7.94
N GLU A 433 54.39 24.26 -7.30
CA GLU A 433 54.04 25.04 -6.11
C GLU A 433 53.36 26.38 -6.42
N VAL A 434 53.41 26.86 -7.68
CA VAL A 434 52.67 28.05 -8.13
C VAL A 434 51.15 27.78 -8.03
N LYS A 435 50.46 28.59 -7.22
CA LYS A 435 49.03 28.48 -6.93
C LYS A 435 48.14 29.00 -8.05
#